data_AF-A0AA43C8V9-F1
#
_entry.id   AF-A0AA43C8V9-F1
#
_cell.length_a   1.000
_cell.length_b   1.000
_cell.length_c   1.000
_cell.angle_alpha   90.00
_cell.angle_beta   90.00
_cell.angle_gamma   90.00
#
_symmetry.space_group_name_H-M   'P 1'
#
loop_
_entity.id
_entity.type
_entity.pdbx_description
1 polymer ?
#
loop_
_entity_poly.entity_id
_entity_poly.type
_entity_poly.pdbx_seq_one_letter_code
_entity_poly.pdbx_strand_id
1 'polypeptide(L)'
;MYRTLITVSLLLVAGSSGYMSVYGLMSVFASSAKVIVCMGLGMEVGKILIVSHVYRQWRKLNGFQSTLYILIVSFLVFLTSMEVTGFLTQSHVSITHDLQINENVLNSLKEEAAILEEQISIIDNTLAGLPISHVSRRIKEREVVSYDKKQERLLEISKQKAQLEAQIIKDREFAGPIFAVARVMKINATDAIAIFILFLVLVLEPLSIGLTVAANAAWIPAEKMSEMKSQPPLQTRDPADVLMAICKEYQLTISELASITDRKKQKTCERWLNRTAPVPDRVLRAVQAWANKQNFELTQDKKVITIAQK
;
A
#
# COMPACT_ATOMS: atom_id res chain seq x y z
N MET A 1 14.96 -7.91 23.46
CA MET A 1 13.85 -8.69 22.87
C MET A 1 12.69 -7.83 22.38
N TYR A 2 12.15 -6.91 23.19
CA TYR A 2 11.05 -6.01 22.75
C TYR A 2 11.38 -5.18 21.49
N ARG A 3 12.55 -4.52 21.46
CA ARG A 3 12.98 -3.68 20.31
C ARG A 3 13.02 -4.44 18.99
N THR A 4 13.54 -5.67 19.02
CA THR A 4 13.70 -6.53 17.83
C THR A 4 12.34 -7.08 17.37
N LEU A 5 11.43 -7.43 18.29
CA LEU A 5 10.09 -7.89 17.94
C LEU A 5 9.28 -6.82 17.22
N ILE A 6 9.32 -5.56 17.69
CA ILE A 6 8.63 -4.45 17.03
C ILE A 6 9.19 -4.20 15.64
N THR A 7 10.51 -4.20 15.46
CA THR A 7 11.10 -3.98 14.13
C THR A 7 10.80 -5.11 13.16
N VAL A 8 10.76 -6.37 13.63
CA VAL A 8 10.40 -7.51 12.79
C VAL A 8 8.91 -7.44 12.42
N SER A 9 8.04 -7.10 13.36
CA SER A 9 6.60 -6.90 13.09
C SER A 9 6.38 -5.77 12.09
N LEU A 10 7.07 -4.64 12.25
CA LEU A 10 7.06 -3.54 11.29
C LEU A 10 7.49 -4.02 9.90
N LEU A 11 8.62 -4.74 9.80
CA LEU A 11 9.15 -5.20 8.52
C LEU A 11 8.19 -6.19 7.83
N LEU A 12 7.54 -7.08 8.59
CA LEU A 12 6.56 -8.02 8.05
C LEU A 12 5.30 -7.31 7.56
N VAL A 13 4.74 -6.40 8.36
CA VAL A 13 3.50 -5.68 8.00
C VAL A 13 3.76 -4.69 6.87
N ALA A 14 4.74 -3.80 7.02
CA ALA A 14 5.05 -2.82 5.98
C ALA A 14 5.66 -3.46 4.73
N GLY A 15 6.46 -4.53 4.88
CA GLY A 15 7.06 -5.23 3.75
C GLY A 15 6.04 -6.03 2.94
N SER A 16 5.07 -6.69 3.59
CA SER A 16 3.99 -7.38 2.86
C SER A 16 3.06 -6.38 2.16
N SER A 17 2.67 -5.29 2.84
CA SER A 17 1.88 -4.21 2.22
C SER A 17 2.62 -3.61 1.03
N GLY A 18 3.89 -3.22 1.21
CA GLY A 18 4.70 -2.64 0.14
C GLY A 18 4.94 -3.59 -1.04
N TYR A 19 5.11 -4.89 -0.80
CA TYR A 19 5.20 -5.89 -1.88
C TYR A 19 3.92 -5.92 -2.72
N MET A 20 2.76 -6.01 -2.07
CA MET A 20 1.46 -6.02 -2.76
C MET A 20 1.20 -4.69 -3.49
N SER A 21 1.57 -3.57 -2.88
CA SER A 21 1.43 -2.23 -3.47
C SER A 21 2.23 -2.09 -4.76
N VAL A 22 3.54 -2.40 -4.70
CA VAL A 22 4.44 -2.31 -5.86
C VAL A 22 4.01 -3.25 -6.99
N TYR A 23 3.56 -4.46 -6.66
CA TYR A 23 3.07 -5.40 -7.67
C TYR A 23 1.74 -4.94 -8.28
N GLY A 24 0.85 -4.38 -7.47
CA GLY A 24 -0.40 -3.78 -7.93
C GLY A 24 -0.16 -2.70 -8.97
N LEU A 25 0.73 -1.75 -8.66
CA LEU A 25 1.10 -0.69 -9.60
C LEU A 25 1.81 -1.22 -10.85
N MET A 26 2.68 -2.23 -10.70
CA MET A 26 3.37 -2.89 -11.82
C MET A 26 2.37 -3.52 -12.81
N SER A 27 1.30 -4.14 -12.31
CA SER A 27 0.30 -4.83 -13.14
C SER A 27 -0.44 -3.88 -14.10
N VAL A 28 -0.60 -2.61 -13.72
CA VAL A 28 -1.27 -1.59 -14.54
C VAL A 28 -0.39 -1.14 -15.72
N PHE A 29 0.93 -1.18 -15.56
CA PHE A 29 1.88 -0.61 -16.52
C PHE A 29 2.93 -1.65 -16.94
N ALA A 30 2.46 -2.78 -17.49
CA ALA A 30 3.29 -3.92 -17.84
C ALA A 30 4.49 -3.59 -18.75
N SER A 31 4.37 -2.59 -19.64
CA SER A 31 5.43 -2.18 -20.57
C SER A 31 6.64 -1.51 -19.90
N SER A 32 6.52 -1.06 -18.65
CA SER A 32 7.59 -0.33 -17.93
C SER A 32 7.78 -0.84 -16.49
N ALA A 33 7.55 -2.13 -16.29
CA ALA A 33 7.57 -2.78 -14.98
C ALA A 33 8.82 -2.45 -14.13
N LYS A 34 10.03 -2.50 -14.71
CA LYS A 34 11.28 -2.27 -13.97
C LYS A 34 11.39 -0.86 -13.37
N VAL A 35 10.94 0.16 -14.10
CA VAL A 35 10.97 1.56 -13.64
C VAL A 35 9.99 1.76 -12.49
N ILE A 36 8.82 1.14 -12.61
CA ILE A 36 7.72 1.28 -11.65
C ILE A 36 8.04 0.56 -10.35
N VAL A 37 8.69 -0.60 -10.42
CA VAL A 37 9.19 -1.29 -9.24
C VAL A 37 10.17 -0.41 -8.46
N CYS A 38 11.12 0.24 -9.15
CA CYS A 38 12.07 1.15 -8.51
C CYS A 38 11.35 2.34 -7.84
N MET A 39 10.39 2.95 -8.55
CA MET A 39 9.60 4.07 -8.03
C MET A 39 8.77 3.68 -6.80
N GLY A 40 8.01 2.58 -6.89
CA GLY A 40 7.12 2.12 -5.82
C GLY A 40 7.90 1.73 -4.56
N LEU A 41 9.05 1.06 -4.70
CA LEU A 41 9.94 0.79 -3.57
C LEU A 41 10.43 2.09 -2.91
N GLY A 42 10.76 3.10 -3.71
CA GLY A 42 11.14 4.42 -3.21
C GLY A 42 10.02 5.10 -2.43
N MET A 43 8.77 4.98 -2.89
CA MET A 43 7.60 5.54 -2.21
C MET A 43 7.33 4.85 -0.86
N GLU A 44 7.40 3.52 -0.80
CA GLU A 44 7.19 2.75 0.43
C GLU A 44 8.27 3.02 1.48
N VAL A 45 9.55 3.06 1.08
CA VAL A 45 10.64 3.46 1.98
C VAL A 45 10.48 4.92 2.42
N GLY A 46 10.10 5.80 1.50
CA GLY A 46 9.83 7.21 1.77
C GLY A 46 8.77 7.41 2.85
N LYS A 47 7.68 6.64 2.81
CA LYS A 47 6.60 6.66 3.82
C LYS A 47 7.14 6.44 5.24
N ILE A 48 7.92 5.38 5.43
CA ILE A 48 8.52 5.02 6.73
C ILE A 48 9.49 6.12 7.20
N LEU A 49 10.30 6.66 6.30
CA LEU A 49 11.26 7.72 6.60
C LEU A 49 10.57 9.02 7.03
N ILE A 50 9.49 9.41 6.35
CA ILE A 50 8.71 10.61 6.70
C ILE A 50 8.05 10.42 8.07
N VAL A 51 7.41 9.28 8.34
CA VAL A 51 6.82 8.99 9.65
C VAL A 51 7.88 9.03 10.75
N SER A 52 9.05 8.43 10.49
CA SER A 52 10.19 8.46 11.41
C SER A 52 10.69 9.88 11.68
N HIS A 53 10.76 10.71 10.65
CA HIS A 53 11.19 12.10 10.75
C HIS A 53 10.20 12.95 11.54
N VAL A 54 8.91 12.85 11.21
CA VAL A 54 7.81 13.56 11.89
C VAL A 54 7.78 13.21 13.37
N TYR A 55 7.93 11.92 13.71
CA TYR A 55 7.99 11.50 15.11
C TYR A 55 9.13 12.21 15.84
N ARG A 56 10.36 12.15 15.32
CA ARG A 56 11.56 12.73 15.98
C ARG A 56 11.52 14.24 16.12
N GLN A 57 10.91 14.94 15.15
CA GLN A 57 10.97 16.39 15.06
C GLN A 57 9.65 17.07 15.41
N TRP A 58 8.63 16.32 15.87
CA TRP A 58 7.29 16.84 16.16
C TRP A 58 7.25 18.17 16.91
N ARG A 59 8.11 18.35 17.94
CA ARG A 59 8.17 19.59 18.74
C ARG A 59 8.96 20.73 18.10
N LYS A 60 9.83 20.40 17.14
CA LYS A 60 10.66 21.32 16.34
C LYS A 60 10.04 21.67 14.99
N LEU A 61 8.87 21.13 14.66
CA LEU A 61 8.15 21.51 13.46
C LEU A 61 7.19 22.65 13.77
N ASN A 62 7.12 23.63 12.87
CA ASN A 62 6.06 24.64 12.90
C ASN A 62 4.72 23.96 12.61
N GLY A 63 3.61 24.49 13.15
CA GLY A 63 2.27 23.91 12.94
C GLY A 63 1.94 23.65 11.47
N PHE A 64 2.32 24.56 10.57
CA PHE A 64 2.15 24.40 9.12
C PHE A 64 2.93 23.20 8.54
N GLN A 65 4.18 23.00 8.96
CA GLN A 65 5.00 21.88 8.49
C GLN A 65 4.47 20.54 8.99
N SER A 66 4.04 20.50 10.26
CA SER A 66 3.42 19.28 10.83
C SER A 66 2.17 18.88 10.06
N THR A 67 1.27 19.83 9.77
CA THR A 67 0.07 19.58 8.94
C THR A 67 0.44 19.10 7.54
N LEU A 68 1.44 19.70 6.90
CA LEU A 68 1.89 19.30 5.56
C LEU A 68 2.43 17.88 5.54
N TYR A 69 3.23 17.47 6.54
CA TYR A 69 3.70 16.09 6.64
C TYR A 69 2.57 15.09 6.92
N ILE A 70 1.63 15.43 7.80
CA ILE A 70 0.44 14.58 8.05
C ILE A 70 -0.36 14.41 6.76
N LEU A 71 -0.54 15.48 5.99
CA LEU A 71 -1.23 15.45 4.70
C LEU A 71 -0.47 14.57 3.70
N ILE A 72 0.84 14.72 3.56
CA ILE A 72 1.67 13.86 2.69
C ILE A 72 1.52 12.39 3.09
N VAL A 73 1.67 12.06 4.37
CA VAL A 73 1.52 10.67 4.86
C VAL A 73 0.11 10.15 4.58
N SER A 74 -0.93 10.97 4.78
CA SER A 74 -2.31 10.59 4.48
C SER A 74 -2.52 10.27 3.00
N PHE A 75 -1.95 11.07 2.09
CA PHE A 75 -2.01 10.78 0.66
C PHE A 75 -1.24 9.51 0.28
N LEU A 76 -0.06 9.29 0.87
CA LEU A 76 0.72 8.08 0.63
C LEU A 76 -0.04 6.82 1.09
N VAL A 77 -0.69 6.86 2.25
CA VAL A 77 -1.55 5.76 2.74
C VAL A 77 -2.73 5.50 1.79
N PHE A 78 -3.35 6.56 1.29
CA PHE A 78 -4.45 6.43 0.35
C PHE A 78 -4.00 5.80 -0.98
N LEU A 79 -2.83 6.21 -1.49
CA LEU A 79 -2.22 5.61 -2.67
C LEU A 79 -1.89 4.13 -2.45
N THR A 80 -1.24 3.77 -1.35
CA THR A 80 -0.98 2.36 -1.02
C THR A 80 -2.28 1.55 -0.94
N SER A 81 -3.36 2.13 -0.40
CA SER A 81 -4.67 1.47 -0.35
C SER A 81 -5.25 1.18 -1.73
N MET A 82 -5.13 2.13 -2.66
CA MET A 82 -5.54 1.94 -4.06
C MET A 82 -4.69 0.89 -4.78
N GLU A 83 -3.37 0.93 -4.59
CA GLU A 83 -2.42 0.01 -5.20
C GLU A 83 -2.63 -1.44 -4.74
N VAL A 84 -2.77 -1.68 -3.44
CA VAL A 84 -3.02 -3.02 -2.90
C VAL A 84 -4.41 -3.53 -3.31
N THR A 85 -5.41 -2.66 -3.36
CA THR A 85 -6.74 -3.03 -3.87
C THR A 85 -6.67 -3.44 -5.34
N GLY A 86 -5.89 -2.73 -6.16
CA GLY A 86 -5.65 -3.08 -7.55
C GLY A 86 -5.01 -4.47 -7.70
N PHE A 87 -3.97 -4.76 -6.91
CA PHE A 87 -3.29 -6.06 -6.91
C PHE A 87 -4.26 -7.22 -6.62
N LEU A 88 -5.01 -7.11 -5.52
CA LEU A 88 -5.88 -8.19 -5.05
C LEU A 88 -7.17 -8.30 -5.87
N THR A 89 -7.68 -7.19 -6.43
CA THR A 89 -8.85 -7.25 -7.31
C THR A 89 -8.52 -7.97 -8.61
N GLN A 90 -7.34 -7.74 -9.18
CA GLN A 90 -6.91 -8.40 -10.42
C GLN A 90 -6.86 -9.92 -10.28
N SER A 91 -6.31 -10.44 -9.18
CA SER A 91 -6.22 -11.89 -8.95
C SER A 91 -7.61 -12.53 -8.82
N HIS A 92 -8.54 -11.86 -8.16
CA HIS A 92 -9.91 -12.34 -8.04
C HIS A 92 -10.71 -12.25 -9.34
N VAL A 93 -10.54 -11.18 -10.12
CA VAL A 93 -11.18 -11.06 -11.44
C VAL A 93 -10.76 -12.20 -12.35
N SER A 94 -9.46 -12.53 -12.39
CA SER A 94 -8.96 -13.67 -13.18
C SER A 94 -9.60 -14.99 -12.74
N ILE A 95 -9.70 -15.26 -11.44
CA ILE A 95 -10.36 -16.48 -10.93
C ILE A 95 -11.84 -16.51 -11.34
N THR A 96 -12.56 -15.41 -11.23
CA THR A 96 -13.98 -15.37 -11.63
C THR A 96 -14.18 -15.56 -13.13
N HIS A 97 -13.27 -15.04 -13.95
CA HIS A 97 -13.32 -15.20 -15.40
C HIS A 97 -12.99 -16.64 -15.82
N ASP A 98 -11.95 -17.23 -15.23
CA ASP A 98 -11.58 -18.63 -15.46
C ASP A 98 -12.69 -19.59 -15.00
N LEU A 99 -13.35 -19.29 -13.88
CA LEU A 99 -14.54 -20.00 -13.43
C LEU A 99 -15.67 -19.95 -14.47
N GLN A 100 -15.99 -18.77 -15.00
CA GLN A 100 -17.03 -18.64 -16.03
C GLN A 100 -16.69 -19.40 -17.32
N ILE A 101 -15.43 -19.37 -17.75
CA ILE A 101 -14.96 -20.14 -18.90
C ILE A 101 -15.10 -21.64 -18.62
N ASN A 102 -14.61 -22.10 -17.47
CA ASN A 102 -14.67 -23.51 -17.10
C ASN A 102 -16.11 -24.01 -16.96
N GLU A 103 -17.02 -23.20 -16.41
CA GLU A 103 -18.45 -23.52 -16.36
C GLU A 103 -19.06 -23.61 -17.76
N ASN A 104 -18.70 -22.71 -18.68
CA ASN A 104 -19.17 -22.75 -20.07
C ASN A 104 -18.62 -23.98 -20.83
N VAL A 105 -17.34 -24.31 -20.66
CA VAL A 105 -16.72 -25.51 -21.25
C VAL A 105 -17.35 -26.78 -20.68
N LEU A 106 -17.66 -26.78 -19.39
CA LEU A 106 -18.34 -27.90 -18.76
C LEU A 106 -19.76 -28.08 -19.30
N ASN A 107 -20.49 -26.98 -19.53
CA ASN A 107 -21.81 -27.03 -20.13
C ASN A 107 -21.76 -27.54 -21.58
N SER A 108 -20.80 -27.10 -22.40
CA SER A 108 -20.65 -27.61 -23.77
C SER A 108 -20.26 -29.09 -23.80
N LEU A 109 -19.40 -29.56 -22.89
CA LEU A 109 -19.09 -30.97 -22.72
C LEU A 109 -20.30 -31.79 -22.24
N LYS A 110 -21.20 -31.19 -21.45
CA LYS A 110 -22.47 -31.81 -21.05
C LYS A 110 -23.39 -32.00 -22.24
N GLU A 111 -23.51 -30.98 -23.08
CA GLU A 111 -24.29 -31.04 -24.32
C GLU A 111 -23.70 -32.04 -25.33
N GLU A 112 -22.38 -32.04 -25.56
CA GLU A 112 -21.71 -32.99 -26.44
C GLU A 112 -21.92 -34.44 -25.97
N ALA A 113 -21.80 -34.71 -24.67
CA ALA A 113 -22.06 -36.03 -24.12
C ALA A 113 -23.51 -36.47 -24.33
N ALA A 114 -24.48 -35.57 -24.09
CA ALA A 114 -25.90 -35.89 -24.27
C ALA A 114 -26.21 -36.28 -25.73
N ILE A 115 -25.63 -35.55 -26.70
CA ILE A 115 -25.77 -35.87 -28.13
C ILE A 115 -25.13 -37.22 -28.46
N LEU A 116 -23.95 -37.52 -27.92
CA LEU A 116 -23.28 -38.80 -28.14
C LEU A 116 -24.04 -39.98 -27.51
N GLU A 117 -24.57 -39.80 -26.30
CA GLU A 117 -25.42 -40.79 -25.62
C GLU A 117 -26.70 -41.07 -26.42
N GLU A 118 -27.35 -40.02 -26.94
CA GLU A 118 -28.53 -40.16 -27.79
C GLU A 118 -28.19 -40.94 -29.08
N GLN A 119 -27.09 -40.60 -29.76
CA GLN A 119 -26.65 -41.30 -30.97
C GLN A 119 -26.33 -42.77 -30.69
N ILE A 120 -25.64 -43.07 -29.58
CA ILE A 120 -25.34 -44.43 -29.14
C ILE A 120 -26.64 -45.20 -28.86
N SER A 121 -27.60 -44.57 -28.19
CA SER A 121 -28.91 -45.17 -27.90
C SER A 121 -29.69 -45.50 -29.18
N ILE A 122 -29.70 -44.60 -30.17
CA ILE A 122 -30.31 -44.85 -31.49
C ILE A 122 -29.63 -46.05 -32.16
N ILE A 123 -28.30 -46.11 -32.14
CA ILE A 123 -27.54 -47.22 -32.70
C ILE A 123 -27.89 -48.53 -31.97
N ASP A 124 -27.91 -48.54 -30.64
CA ASP A 124 -28.26 -49.75 -29.87
C ASP A 124 -29.69 -50.23 -30.15
N ASN A 125 -30.65 -49.31 -30.26
CA ASN A 125 -32.02 -49.64 -30.64
C ASN A 125 -32.09 -50.22 -32.07
N THR A 126 -31.39 -49.64 -33.04
CA THR A 126 -31.35 -50.18 -34.41
C THR A 126 -30.68 -51.55 -34.47
N LEU A 127 -29.63 -51.78 -33.68
CA LEU A 127 -28.92 -53.05 -33.58
C LEU A 127 -29.72 -54.12 -32.83
N ALA A 128 -30.60 -53.73 -31.90
CA ALA A 128 -31.48 -54.64 -31.16
C ALA A 128 -32.62 -55.18 -32.03
N GLY A 129 -33.04 -54.44 -33.06
CA GLY A 129 -34.03 -54.89 -34.05
C GLY A 129 -33.51 -55.97 -35.03
N LEU A 130 -32.20 -56.28 -35.03
CA LEU A 130 -31.61 -57.31 -35.88
C LEU A 130 -31.67 -58.70 -35.20
N PRO A 131 -31.96 -59.79 -35.95
CA PRO A 131 -31.97 -61.13 -35.39
C PRO A 131 -30.63 -61.54 -34.77
N ILE A 132 -30.68 -62.24 -33.63
CA ILE A 132 -29.51 -62.60 -32.80
C ILE A 132 -28.47 -63.45 -33.56
N SER A 133 -28.88 -64.16 -34.62
CA SER A 133 -28.02 -64.98 -35.47
C SER A 133 -27.03 -64.20 -36.36
N HIS A 134 -27.18 -62.86 -36.50
CA HIS A 134 -26.36 -62.03 -37.38
C HIS A 134 -25.27 -61.22 -36.65
N VAL A 135 -24.52 -61.88 -35.76
CA VAL A 135 -23.43 -61.24 -34.97
C VAL A 135 -22.41 -60.52 -35.87
N SER A 136 -21.96 -61.15 -36.96
CA SER A 136 -20.99 -60.54 -37.89
C SER A 136 -21.53 -59.28 -38.59
N ARG A 137 -22.84 -59.21 -38.85
CA ARG A 137 -23.48 -58.02 -39.42
C ARG A 137 -23.54 -56.89 -38.39
N ARG A 138 -23.83 -57.20 -37.13
CA ARG A 138 -23.84 -56.23 -36.02
C ARG A 138 -22.46 -55.65 -35.73
N ILE A 139 -21.40 -56.48 -35.79
CA ILE A 139 -20.01 -56.03 -35.61
C ILE A 139 -19.60 -55.08 -36.75
N LYS A 140 -19.91 -55.45 -38.00
CA LYS A 140 -19.61 -54.61 -39.17
C LYS A 140 -20.37 -53.28 -39.14
N GLU A 141 -21.64 -53.29 -38.73
CA GLU A 141 -22.44 -52.07 -38.58
C GLU A 141 -21.87 -51.14 -37.49
N ARG A 142 -21.41 -51.70 -36.36
CA ARG A 142 -20.73 -50.93 -35.29
C ARG A 142 -19.43 -50.28 -35.77
N GLU A 143 -18.66 -50.99 -36.59
CA GLU A 143 -17.41 -50.49 -37.17
C GLU A 143 -17.69 -49.36 -38.18
N VAL A 144 -18.68 -49.53 -39.05
CA VAL A 144 -19.10 -48.53 -40.05
C VAL A 144 -19.61 -47.24 -39.39
N VAL A 145 -20.41 -47.37 -38.32
CA VAL A 145 -20.97 -46.22 -37.59
C VAL A 145 -19.97 -45.64 -36.56
N SER A 146 -18.75 -46.17 -36.51
CA SER A 146 -17.69 -45.72 -35.60
C SER A 146 -18.13 -45.70 -34.13
N TYR A 147 -18.88 -46.73 -33.70
CA TYR A 147 -19.43 -46.85 -32.36
C TYR A 147 -18.35 -46.76 -31.27
N ASP A 148 -17.24 -47.48 -31.45
CA ASP A 148 -16.13 -47.52 -30.50
C ASP A 148 -15.48 -46.14 -30.31
N LYS A 149 -15.36 -45.34 -31.39
CA LYS A 149 -14.84 -43.96 -31.31
C LYS A 149 -15.76 -43.04 -30.51
N LYS A 150 -17.08 -43.22 -30.61
CA LYS A 150 -18.06 -42.46 -29.82
C LYS A 150 -17.98 -42.82 -28.34
N GLN A 151 -17.80 -44.10 -28.02
CA GLN A 151 -17.59 -44.55 -26.63
C GLN A 151 -16.27 -44.05 -26.04
N GLU A 152 -15.19 -44.10 -26.81
CA GLU A 152 -13.88 -43.55 -26.39
C GLU A 152 -13.99 -42.04 -26.12
N ARG A 153 -14.63 -41.28 -27.01
CA ARG A 153 -14.89 -39.85 -26.81
C ARG A 153 -15.72 -39.57 -25.56
N LEU A 154 -16.72 -40.41 -25.27
CA LEU A 154 -17.56 -40.26 -24.08
C LEU A 154 -16.77 -40.51 -22.78
N LEU A 155 -15.86 -41.50 -22.80
CA LEU A 155 -14.91 -41.74 -21.70
C LEU A 155 -13.99 -40.52 -21.49
N GLU A 156 -13.45 -39.95 -22.56
CA GLU A 156 -12.63 -38.73 -22.49
C GLU A 156 -13.40 -37.54 -21.90
N ILE A 157 -14.62 -37.30 -22.39
CA ILE A 157 -15.50 -36.24 -21.89
C ILE A 157 -15.80 -36.44 -20.41
N SER A 158 -16.06 -37.68 -19.97
CA SER A 158 -16.31 -37.99 -18.55
C SER A 158 -15.10 -37.63 -17.67
N LYS A 159 -13.88 -37.93 -18.15
CA LYS A 159 -12.63 -37.58 -17.46
C LYS A 159 -12.43 -36.07 -17.41
N GLN A 160 -12.65 -35.37 -18.53
CA GLN A 160 -12.55 -33.91 -18.60
C GLN A 160 -13.56 -33.24 -17.66
N LYS A 161 -14.83 -33.67 -17.67
CA LYS A 161 -15.86 -33.17 -16.75
C LYS A 161 -15.44 -33.35 -15.30
N ALA A 162 -15.00 -34.55 -14.90
CA ALA A 162 -14.57 -34.80 -13.52
C ALA A 162 -13.41 -33.87 -13.09
N GLN A 163 -12.46 -33.61 -14.00
CA GLN A 163 -11.35 -32.68 -13.75
C GLN A 163 -11.83 -31.23 -13.63
N LEU A 164 -12.70 -30.76 -14.54
CA LEU A 164 -13.26 -29.41 -14.50
C LEU A 164 -14.16 -29.19 -13.28
N GLU A 165 -15.00 -30.16 -12.92
CA GLU A 165 -15.86 -30.07 -11.73
C GLU A 165 -15.03 -29.96 -10.46
N ALA A 166 -13.96 -30.76 -10.34
CA ALA A 166 -13.04 -30.65 -9.21
C ALA A 166 -12.37 -29.27 -9.14
N GLN A 167 -11.95 -28.71 -10.29
CA GLN A 167 -11.34 -27.39 -10.37
C GLN A 167 -12.33 -26.27 -9.98
N ILE A 168 -13.57 -26.33 -10.49
CA ILE A 168 -14.62 -25.35 -10.19
C ILE A 168 -15.00 -25.38 -8.70
N ILE A 169 -15.11 -26.57 -8.10
CA ILE A 169 -15.41 -26.70 -6.66
C ILE A 169 -14.31 -26.03 -5.83
N LYS A 170 -13.05 -26.30 -6.16
CA LYS A 170 -11.89 -25.71 -5.49
C LYS A 170 -11.87 -24.19 -5.61
N ASP A 171 -12.10 -23.66 -6.81
CA ASP A 171 -12.07 -22.22 -7.06
C ASP A 171 -13.26 -21.49 -6.41
N ARG A 172 -14.43 -22.13 -6.30
CA ARG A 172 -15.59 -21.61 -5.56
C ARG A 172 -15.37 -21.54 -4.05
N GLU A 173 -14.63 -22.51 -3.47
CA GLU A 173 -14.36 -22.57 -2.04
C GLU A 173 -13.55 -21.35 -1.55
N PHE A 174 -12.55 -20.93 -2.33
CA PHE A 174 -11.71 -19.76 -2.00
C PHE A 174 -12.47 -18.43 -1.95
N ALA A 175 -13.62 -18.33 -2.61
CA ALA A 175 -14.36 -17.08 -2.71
C ALA A 175 -15.62 -17.03 -1.83
N GLY A 176 -16.00 -18.15 -1.18
CA GLY A 176 -17.26 -18.33 -0.46
C GLY A 176 -17.62 -17.23 0.56
N PRO A 177 -16.73 -16.88 1.51
CA PRO A 177 -17.03 -15.86 2.53
C PRO A 177 -17.27 -14.47 1.96
N ILE A 178 -16.55 -14.08 0.90
CA ILE A 178 -16.68 -12.75 0.31
C ILE A 178 -17.98 -12.63 -0.48
N PHE A 179 -18.37 -13.70 -1.19
CA PHE A 179 -19.68 -13.77 -1.85
C PHE A 179 -20.85 -13.69 -0.86
N ALA A 180 -20.69 -14.22 0.36
CA ALA A 180 -21.69 -14.09 1.42
C ALA A 180 -21.87 -12.61 1.83
N VAL A 181 -20.76 -11.89 2.02
CA VAL A 181 -20.78 -10.44 2.31
C VAL A 181 -21.40 -9.65 1.15
N ALA A 182 -21.04 -9.97 -0.10
CA ALA A 182 -21.61 -9.33 -1.30
C ALA A 182 -23.14 -9.46 -1.35
N ARG A 183 -23.66 -10.66 -1.03
CA ARG A 183 -25.11 -10.94 -1.02
C ARG A 183 -25.85 -10.15 0.05
N VAL A 184 -25.27 -10.01 1.24
CA VAL A 184 -25.85 -9.20 2.33
C VAL A 184 -25.92 -7.72 1.94
N MET A 185 -24.87 -7.23 1.28
CA MET A 185 -24.76 -5.83 0.89
C MET A 185 -25.54 -5.46 -0.38
N LYS A 186 -26.05 -6.46 -1.13
CA LYS A 186 -26.69 -6.29 -2.46
C LYS A 186 -25.79 -5.55 -3.47
N ILE A 187 -24.49 -5.79 -3.39
CA ILE A 187 -23.48 -5.21 -4.30
C ILE A 187 -22.96 -6.32 -5.23
N ASN A 188 -22.45 -5.96 -6.41
CA ASN A 188 -21.76 -6.93 -7.27
C ASN A 188 -20.62 -7.60 -6.51
N ALA A 189 -20.38 -8.89 -6.78
CA ALA A 189 -19.33 -9.63 -6.09
C ALA A 189 -17.94 -9.01 -6.25
N THR A 190 -17.60 -8.54 -7.46
CA THR A 190 -16.33 -7.88 -7.76
C THR A 190 -16.14 -6.61 -6.94
N ASP A 191 -17.18 -5.78 -6.86
CA ASP A 191 -17.14 -4.52 -6.10
C ASP A 191 -17.07 -4.79 -4.59
N ALA A 192 -17.78 -5.81 -4.12
CA ALA A 192 -17.74 -6.23 -2.71
C ALA A 192 -16.35 -6.74 -2.30
N ILE A 193 -15.68 -7.50 -3.18
CA ILE A 193 -14.29 -7.94 -3.00
C ILE A 193 -13.37 -6.72 -2.88
N ALA A 194 -13.47 -5.77 -3.81
CA ALA A 194 -12.65 -4.56 -3.80
C ALA A 194 -12.87 -3.72 -2.52
N ILE A 195 -14.12 -3.52 -2.10
CA ILE A 195 -14.45 -2.78 -0.86
C ILE A 195 -13.94 -3.52 0.39
N PHE A 196 -14.08 -4.83 0.43
CA PHE A 196 -13.58 -5.64 1.57
C PHE A 196 -12.06 -5.56 1.69
N ILE A 197 -11.35 -5.71 0.58
CA ILE A 197 -9.89 -5.55 0.53
C ILE A 197 -9.50 -4.13 0.93
N LEU A 198 -10.18 -3.12 0.39
CA LEU A 198 -9.93 -1.72 0.72
C LEU A 198 -10.05 -1.48 2.23
N PHE A 199 -11.09 -2.03 2.87
CA PHE A 199 -11.26 -1.95 4.32
C PHE A 199 -10.11 -2.63 5.09
N LEU A 200 -9.69 -3.81 4.65
CA LEU A 200 -8.59 -4.55 5.27
C LEU A 200 -7.27 -3.77 5.19
N VAL A 201 -6.97 -3.18 4.03
CA VAL A 201 -5.76 -2.37 3.82
C VAL A 201 -5.81 -1.07 4.62
N LEU A 202 -6.99 -0.45 4.70
CA LEU A 202 -7.23 0.75 5.51
C LEU A 202 -6.94 0.53 6.99
N VAL A 203 -7.05 -0.70 7.50
CA VAL A 203 -6.66 -1.06 8.89
C VAL A 203 -5.17 -1.36 9.00
N LEU A 204 -4.58 -2.00 7.99
CA LEU A 204 -3.17 -2.41 7.96
C LEU A 204 -2.20 -1.23 7.85
N GLU A 205 -2.54 -0.19 7.09
CA GLU A 205 -1.66 0.97 6.90
C GLU A 205 -1.45 1.80 8.19
N PRO A 206 -2.50 2.19 8.95
CA PRO A 206 -2.35 2.83 10.25
C PRO A 206 -1.55 1.97 11.24
N LEU A 207 -1.70 0.64 11.19
CA LEU A 207 -0.92 -0.29 12.02
C LEU A 207 0.58 -0.19 11.68
N SER A 208 0.93 -0.16 10.39
CA SER A 208 2.31 0.03 9.91
C SER A 208 2.93 1.35 10.39
N ILE A 209 2.17 2.45 10.34
CA ILE A 209 2.59 3.77 10.83
C ILE A 209 2.80 3.73 12.34
N GLY A 210 1.86 3.14 13.09
CA GLY A 210 1.98 2.96 14.53
C GLY A 210 3.21 2.14 14.92
N LEU A 211 3.47 1.05 14.21
CA LEU A 211 4.68 0.23 14.39
C LEU A 211 5.95 1.00 14.03
N THR A 212 5.92 1.88 13.03
CA THR A 212 7.06 2.75 12.68
C THR A 212 7.37 3.70 13.81
N VAL A 213 6.35 4.34 14.38
CA VAL A 213 6.48 5.23 15.54
C VAL A 213 7.00 4.45 16.76
N ALA A 214 6.43 3.28 17.05
CA ALA A 214 6.85 2.44 18.17
C ALA A 214 8.29 1.92 17.99
N ALA A 215 8.69 1.52 16.79
CA ALA A 215 10.06 1.14 16.47
C ALA A 215 10.99 2.32 16.70
N ASN A 216 10.67 3.49 16.15
CA ASN A 216 11.49 4.67 16.32
C ASN A 216 11.65 5.05 17.80
N ALA A 217 10.56 4.98 18.58
CA ALA A 217 10.59 5.20 20.03
C ALA A 217 11.47 4.18 20.76
N ALA A 218 11.39 2.90 20.40
CA ALA A 218 12.11 1.82 21.05
C ALA A 218 13.63 1.90 20.84
N TRP A 219 14.08 2.48 19.72
CA TRP A 219 15.50 2.62 19.36
C TRP A 219 16.13 3.96 19.77
N ILE A 220 15.35 4.92 20.25
CA ILE A 220 15.90 6.18 20.80
C ILE A 220 16.45 5.94 22.22
N PRO A 221 17.70 6.32 22.53
CA PRO A 221 18.25 6.28 23.88
C PRO A 221 17.41 7.12 24.86
N ALA A 222 17.28 6.66 26.11
CA ALA A 222 16.46 7.33 27.13
C ALA A 222 16.87 8.80 27.38
N GLU A 223 18.16 9.10 27.29
CA GLU A 223 18.72 10.46 27.37
C GLU A 223 18.16 11.38 26.29
N LYS A 224 18.23 10.96 25.02
CA LYS A 224 17.64 11.70 23.88
C LYS A 224 16.12 11.81 23.97
N MET A 225 15.44 10.82 24.54
CA MET A 225 13.99 10.88 24.78
C MET A 225 13.64 11.94 25.85
N SER A 226 14.48 12.07 26.89
CA SER A 226 14.34 13.11 27.91
C SER A 226 14.55 14.50 27.32
N GLU A 227 15.58 14.69 26.50
CA GLU A 227 15.81 15.94 25.74
C GLU A 227 14.63 16.26 24.80
N MET A 228 14.10 15.25 24.13
CA MET A 228 12.95 15.40 23.24
C MET A 228 11.68 15.77 24.01
N LYS A 229 11.50 15.31 25.27
CA LYS A 229 10.39 15.68 26.16
C LYS A 229 10.61 16.98 26.93
N SER A 230 11.84 17.47 27.06
CA SER A 230 12.15 18.74 27.76
C SER A 230 12.08 19.98 26.86
N GLN A 231 12.33 19.87 25.55
CA GLN A 231 12.30 21.00 24.60
C GLN A 231 10.91 21.61 24.30
N PRO A 232 10.45 22.74 24.89
CA PRO A 232 9.10 23.27 24.70
C PRO A 232 8.69 23.36 23.22
N PRO A 233 7.43 22.99 22.86
CA PRO A 233 6.92 23.15 21.50
C PRO A 233 7.23 24.54 20.95
N LEU A 234 7.57 24.64 19.66
CA LEU A 234 7.85 25.92 19.00
C LEU A 234 6.80 27.00 19.24
N GLN A 235 5.53 26.61 19.38
CA GLN A 235 4.40 27.52 19.61
C GLN A 235 4.28 28.01 21.07
N THR A 236 4.92 27.34 22.02
CA THR A 236 4.83 27.62 23.47
C THR A 236 6.09 28.22 24.06
N ARG A 237 7.15 28.45 23.25
CA ARG A 237 8.30 29.20 23.74
C ARG A 237 7.87 30.64 23.94
N ASP A 238 8.06 31.16 25.16
CA ASP A 238 7.89 32.59 25.44
C ASP A 238 8.68 33.36 24.35
N PRO A 239 8.08 34.36 23.69
CA PRO A 239 8.76 35.23 22.74
C PRO A 239 10.15 35.70 23.23
N ALA A 240 10.32 35.90 24.54
CA ALA A 240 11.62 36.22 25.16
C ALA A 240 12.64 35.07 25.10
N ASP A 241 12.21 33.82 25.28
CA ASP A 241 13.06 32.64 25.27
C ASP A 241 13.58 32.30 23.86
N VAL A 242 12.73 32.50 22.84
CA VAL A 242 13.13 32.37 21.44
C VAL A 242 14.17 33.42 21.08
N LEU A 243 13.97 34.66 21.55
CA LEU A 243 14.89 35.77 21.27
C LEU A 243 16.24 35.53 21.96
N MET A 244 16.24 35.09 23.23
CA MET A 244 17.45 34.72 23.96
C MET A 244 18.19 33.55 23.32
N ALA A 245 17.47 32.53 22.84
CA ALA A 245 18.08 31.38 22.17
C ALA A 245 18.84 31.80 20.91
N ILE A 246 18.24 32.65 20.08
CA ILE A 246 18.89 33.18 18.86
C ILE A 246 20.07 34.08 19.22
N CYS A 247 19.94 34.94 20.23
CA CYS A 247 21.05 35.77 20.69
C CYS A 247 22.25 34.94 21.19
N LYS A 248 21.99 33.84 21.89
CA LYS A 248 23.03 32.94 22.40
C LYS A 248 23.69 32.11 21.29
N GLU A 249 22.91 31.66 20.31
CA GLU A 249 23.38 30.85 19.17
C GLU A 249 24.34 31.63 18.25
N TYR A 250 24.04 32.91 18.01
CA TYR A 250 24.86 33.78 17.15
C TYR A 250 25.78 34.74 17.91
N GLN A 251 25.89 34.60 19.24
CA GLN A 251 26.66 35.50 20.12
C GLN A 251 26.38 37.00 19.87
N LEU A 252 25.13 37.35 19.60
CA LEU A 252 24.71 38.71 19.26
C LEU A 252 24.92 39.67 20.43
N THR A 253 25.59 40.79 20.17
CA THR A 253 25.68 41.91 21.12
C THR A 253 24.37 42.71 21.17
N ILE A 254 24.12 43.42 22.28
CA ILE A 254 22.90 44.25 22.45
C ILE A 254 22.80 45.34 21.36
N SER A 255 23.95 45.82 20.87
CA SER A 255 24.05 46.77 19.74
C SER A 255 23.61 46.16 18.41
N GLU A 256 23.95 44.91 18.14
CA GLU A 256 23.56 44.21 16.91
C GLU A 256 22.09 43.79 16.95
N LEU A 257 21.59 43.40 18.12
CA LEU A 257 20.16 43.14 18.29
C LEU A 257 19.32 44.41 18.03
N ALA A 258 19.82 45.57 18.45
CA ALA A 258 19.16 46.85 18.21
C ALA A 258 19.16 47.26 16.73
N SER A 259 20.21 46.93 15.97
CA SER A 259 20.29 47.20 14.52
C SER A 259 19.37 46.27 13.72
N ILE A 260 19.26 45.00 14.09
CA ILE A 260 18.38 44.02 13.43
C ILE A 260 16.90 44.34 13.67
N THR A 261 16.57 44.88 14.84
CA THR A 261 15.17 45.13 15.24
C THR A 261 14.68 46.55 14.95
N ASP A 262 15.52 47.36 14.28
CA ASP A 262 15.27 48.77 13.94
C ASP A 262 14.82 49.61 15.15
N ARG A 263 15.48 49.41 16.30
CA ARG A 263 15.19 50.14 17.55
C ARG A 263 16.38 50.98 17.97
N LYS A 264 16.18 52.30 18.03
CA LYS A 264 17.20 53.28 18.48
C LYS A 264 17.61 53.16 19.96
N LYS A 265 16.89 52.43 20.82
CA LYS A 265 17.14 52.38 22.28
C LYS A 265 17.57 50.99 22.74
N GLN A 266 18.87 50.83 23.01
CA GLN A 266 19.50 49.58 23.51
C GLN A 266 18.85 49.06 24.81
N LYS A 267 18.48 49.97 25.73
CA LYS A 267 17.77 49.62 26.97
C LYS A 267 16.46 48.84 26.76
N THR A 268 15.81 48.97 25.60
CA THR A 268 14.58 48.22 25.30
C THR A 268 14.90 46.77 24.97
N CYS A 269 16.02 46.53 24.28
CA CYS A 269 16.50 45.20 23.93
C CYS A 269 17.01 44.45 25.18
N GLU A 270 17.68 45.16 26.09
CA GLU A 270 18.03 44.62 27.42
C GLU A 270 16.80 44.22 28.24
N ARG A 271 15.73 45.02 28.19
CA ARG A 271 14.48 44.71 28.92
C ARG A 271 13.80 43.45 28.41
N TRP A 272 13.89 43.17 27.11
CA TRP A 272 13.41 41.93 26.49
C TRP A 272 14.24 40.72 26.92
N LEU A 273 15.57 40.83 26.90
CA LEU A 273 16.49 39.78 27.35
C LEU A 273 16.33 39.48 28.85
N ASN A 274 16.09 40.51 29.66
CA ASN A 274 15.91 40.39 31.11
C ASN A 274 14.46 40.03 31.53
N ARG A 275 13.57 39.70 30.59
CA ARG A 275 12.15 39.37 30.85
C ARG A 275 11.34 40.46 31.57
N THR A 276 11.80 41.71 31.52
CA THR A 276 11.13 42.86 32.18
C THR A 276 10.14 43.60 31.28
N ALA A 277 10.02 43.18 30.01
CA ALA A 277 9.05 43.69 29.06
C ALA A 277 8.66 42.59 28.05
N PRO A 278 7.38 42.50 27.62
CA PRO A 278 6.96 41.55 26.61
C PRO A 278 7.62 41.85 25.26
N VAL A 279 8.06 40.79 24.57
CA VAL A 279 8.68 40.90 23.24
C VAL A 279 7.58 41.01 22.18
N PRO A 280 7.55 42.06 21.35
CA PRO A 280 6.58 42.17 20.28
C PRO A 280 6.83 41.16 19.15
N ASP A 281 5.78 40.56 18.58
CA ASP A 281 5.87 39.57 17.49
C ASP A 281 6.59 40.07 16.22
N ARG A 282 6.63 41.39 16.00
CA ARG A 282 7.40 41.98 14.88
C ARG A 282 8.91 41.84 15.10
N VAL A 283 9.36 41.99 16.34
CA VAL A 283 10.78 41.89 16.75
C VAL A 283 11.23 40.45 16.61
N LEU A 284 10.41 39.51 17.08
CA LEU A 284 10.65 38.07 16.94
C LEU A 284 10.83 37.66 15.48
N ARG A 285 9.93 38.10 14.60
CA ARG A 285 9.98 37.81 13.16
C ARG A 285 11.19 38.44 12.48
N ALA A 286 11.57 39.66 12.83
CA ALA A 286 12.76 40.32 12.28
C ALA A 286 14.05 39.57 12.65
N VAL A 287 14.18 39.17 13.91
CA VAL A 287 15.33 38.40 14.41
C VAL A 287 15.38 36.99 13.81
N GLN A 288 14.22 36.31 13.68
CA GLN A 288 14.14 35.02 13.00
C GLN A 288 14.46 35.11 11.50
N ALA A 289 14.00 36.16 10.81
CA ALA A 289 14.31 36.39 9.40
C ALA A 289 15.81 36.65 9.19
N TRP A 290 16.44 37.41 10.08
CA TRP A 290 17.89 37.63 10.08
C TRP A 290 18.66 36.32 10.33
N ALA A 291 18.27 35.54 11.34
CA ALA A 291 18.91 34.25 11.66
C ALA A 291 18.79 33.24 10.50
N ASN A 292 17.63 33.19 9.84
CA ASN A 292 17.42 32.34 8.67
C ASN A 292 18.28 32.77 7.48
N LYS A 293 18.51 34.08 7.30
CA LYS A 293 19.41 34.60 6.25
C LYS A 293 20.87 34.21 6.52
N GLN A 294 21.33 34.36 7.76
CA GLN A 294 22.67 33.93 8.19
C GLN A 294 22.88 32.41 8.00
N ASN A 295 21.89 31.59 8.39
CA ASN A 295 21.94 30.14 8.14
C ASN A 295 22.01 29.80 6.64
N PHE A 296 21.28 30.52 5.80
CA PHE A 296 21.30 30.30 4.35
C PHE A 296 22.67 30.60 3.74
N GLU A 297 23.33 31.69 4.16
CA GLU A 297 24.67 32.08 3.72
C GLU A 297 25.75 31.04 4.15
N LEU A 298 25.69 30.55 5.39
CA LEU A 298 26.58 29.47 5.88
C LEU A 298 26.39 28.14 5.12
N THR A 299 25.20 27.88 4.58
CA THR A 299 24.91 26.67 3.80
C THR A 299 25.38 26.79 2.34
N GLN A 300 25.38 28.01 1.79
CA GLN A 300 25.94 28.34 0.47
C GLN A 300 27.46 28.24 0.47
N ASP A 301 28.15 28.80 1.48
CA ASP A 301 29.62 28.72 1.57
C ASP A 301 30.13 27.29 1.70
N LYS A 302 29.46 26.43 2.47
CA LYS A 302 29.80 24.99 2.54
C LYS A 302 29.63 24.27 1.19
N LYS A 303 28.65 24.66 0.37
CA LYS A 303 28.48 24.12 -0.98
C LYS A 303 29.59 24.61 -1.92
N VAL A 304 29.99 25.88 -1.84
CA VAL A 304 31.06 26.45 -2.67
C VAL A 304 32.42 25.82 -2.36
N ILE A 305 32.73 25.61 -1.07
CA ILE A 305 33.98 24.94 -0.64
C ILE A 305 34.02 23.47 -1.09
N THR A 306 32.88 22.77 -1.09
CA THR A 306 32.80 21.37 -1.55
C THR A 306 32.94 21.24 -3.08
N ILE A 307 32.58 22.28 -3.84
CA ILE A 307 32.74 22.30 -5.30
C ILE A 307 34.17 22.74 -5.70
N ALA A 308 34.85 23.54 -4.89
CA ALA A 308 36.25 23.94 -5.13
C ALA A 308 37.29 22.85 -4.76
N GLN A 309 36.89 21.81 -4.01
CA GLN A 309 37.74 20.68 -3.63
C GLN A 309 37.56 19.43 -4.53
N LYS A 310 36.84 19.56 -5.64
CA LYS A 310 36.57 18.47 -6.59
C LYS A 310 37.02 18.86 -7.99
#